data_AF-A0A086KS28-F1
#
_entry.id   AF-A0A086KS28-F1
#
_cell.length_a   1.000
_cell.length_b   1.000
_cell.length_c   1.000
_cell.angle_alpha   90.00
_cell.angle_beta   90.00
_cell.angle_gamma   90.00
#
_symmetry.space_group_name_H-M   'P 1'
#
loop_
_entity.id
_entity.type
_entity.pdbx_description
1 polymer ?
#
loop_
_entity_poly.entity_id
_entity_poly.type
_entity_poly.pdbx_seq_one_letter_code
_entity_poly.pdbx_strand_id
1 'polypeptide(L)'
;MMLGTGGQHLSDQGATGAVAPSVQSSSAAAASGAGALPLVQFFGSGRGLLQPPHLCRECNTVETAVGALMRTRERRRAAAREAADRIAALEGQHERLASLFRRGHGQGTRAGDILLSHQRLQRARREATLQDESLRGEEASLEAFIRVASEKREREGQRSLEVLRQRVENQIAELAVLRIEAALERQREMVELERRLDDLLAPSVDAQSDERVRQMIAEADGIQRQIEQLAEETRSPRRGRRKPA
;
A
#
# COMPACT_ATOMS: atom_id res chain seq x y z
N MET A 1 -49.30 -12.91 18.21
CA MET A 1 -49.94 -12.23 19.35
C MET A 1 -48.85 -11.93 20.38
N MET A 2 -48.79 -10.65 20.82
CA MET A 2 -48.07 -10.04 21.96
C MET A 2 -46.56 -10.32 22.14
N LEU A 3 -45.62 -9.37 21.98
CA LEU A 3 -45.35 -8.04 22.61
C LEU A 3 -44.55 -8.09 23.92
N GLY A 4 -43.54 -7.21 23.98
CA GLY A 4 -42.65 -6.88 25.10
C GLY A 4 -41.24 -6.59 24.57
N THR A 5 -40.85 -5.45 23.98
CA THR A 5 -40.84 -4.02 24.37
C THR A 5 -40.13 -3.68 25.68
N GLY A 6 -38.94 -3.07 25.55
CA GLY A 6 -38.25 -2.27 26.56
C GLY A 6 -36.84 -1.93 26.06
N GLY A 7 -36.39 -0.69 25.90
CA GLY A 7 -37.01 0.61 26.12
C GLY A 7 -36.24 1.66 25.31
N GLN A 8 -36.98 2.65 24.85
CA GLN A 8 -36.51 3.85 24.18
C GLN A 8 -36.00 4.84 25.23
N HIS A 9 -34.99 5.63 24.90
CA HIS A 9 -35.00 7.06 25.22
C HIS A 9 -34.26 7.79 24.10
N LEU A 10 -35.05 8.47 23.27
CA LEU A 10 -34.65 9.59 22.42
C LEU A 10 -34.98 10.89 23.14
N SER A 11 -34.50 11.98 22.53
CA SER A 11 -34.77 13.40 22.75
C SER A 11 -33.74 14.14 23.60
N ASP A 12 -33.30 15.34 23.24
CA ASP A 12 -33.33 16.17 22.02
C ASP A 12 -32.56 17.46 22.39
N GLN A 13 -32.28 18.31 21.38
CA GLN A 13 -31.88 19.74 21.45
C GLN A 13 -30.37 19.98 21.68
N GLY A 14 -29.59 20.63 20.79
CA GLY A 14 -29.85 21.68 19.78
C GLY A 14 -28.99 22.91 20.18
N ALA A 15 -27.78 23.10 19.62
CA ALA A 15 -27.43 23.94 18.45
C ALA A 15 -27.47 25.47 18.68
N THR A 16 -26.30 26.12 18.64
CA THR A 16 -25.95 27.49 18.15
C THR A 16 -24.50 27.78 18.61
N GLY A 17 -23.52 28.32 17.87
CA GLY A 17 -23.40 28.94 16.56
C GLY A 17 -22.11 29.83 16.57
N ALA A 18 -21.57 30.13 15.39
CA ALA A 18 -20.60 31.21 15.04
C ALA A 18 -19.05 30.97 15.09
N VAL A 19 -18.50 30.51 13.94
CA VAL A 19 -17.57 31.20 12.99
C VAL A 19 -17.07 32.62 13.40
N ALA A 20 -15.84 33.14 13.23
CA ALA A 20 -14.49 32.72 12.80
C ALA A 20 -13.49 33.90 13.09
N PRO A 21 -12.46 34.24 12.26
CA PRO A 21 -11.04 33.88 12.38
C PRO A 21 -10.10 35.08 12.68
N SER A 22 -8.82 34.85 13.02
CA SER A 22 -7.78 35.87 12.81
C SER A 22 -6.38 35.28 12.62
N VAL A 23 -5.73 35.80 11.58
CA VAL A 23 -4.37 35.54 11.10
C VAL A 23 -3.44 36.54 11.79
N GLN A 24 -2.25 36.13 12.27
CA GLN A 24 -1.04 36.98 12.19
C GLN A 24 0.26 36.24 12.53
N SER A 25 1.28 36.64 11.77
CA SER A 25 2.63 36.08 11.61
C SER A 25 3.59 36.27 12.79
N SER A 26 4.61 35.41 12.81
CA SER A 26 6.04 35.62 13.13
C SER A 26 6.44 36.64 14.22
N SER A 27 7.17 36.17 15.25
CA SER A 27 8.62 36.43 15.46
C SER A 27 9.06 36.06 16.88
N ALA A 28 10.33 35.68 16.98
CA ALA A 28 11.01 35.15 18.15
C ALA A 28 11.08 36.11 19.35
N ALA A 29 11.06 35.54 20.57
CA ALA A 29 11.76 36.08 21.72
C ALA A 29 12.30 34.92 22.57
N ALA A 30 13.63 34.79 22.58
CA ALA A 30 14.36 33.95 23.49
C ALA A 30 14.34 34.57 24.90
N ALA A 31 14.01 33.78 25.92
CA ALA A 31 14.45 34.01 27.29
C ALA A 31 14.56 32.68 28.02
N SER A 32 15.80 32.36 28.38
CA SER A 32 16.29 31.15 29.01
C SER A 32 15.68 30.95 30.41
N GLY A 33 15.37 29.70 30.79
CA GLY A 33 14.97 29.41 32.17
C GLY A 33 14.23 28.12 32.47
N ALA A 34 14.42 27.02 31.74
CA ALA A 34 14.04 25.68 32.24
C ALA A 34 14.76 24.62 31.41
N GLY A 35 15.65 23.85 32.02
CA GLY A 35 16.28 22.68 31.42
C GLY A 35 15.26 21.55 31.23
N ALA A 36 14.40 21.70 30.23
CA ALA A 36 13.51 20.66 29.74
C ALA A 36 14.27 19.86 28.68
N LEU A 37 14.44 18.56 28.97
CA LEU A 37 15.05 17.56 28.10
C LEU A 37 14.37 17.55 26.71
N PRO A 38 15.11 17.45 25.60
CA PRO A 38 14.50 17.29 24.30
C PRO A 38 13.96 15.85 24.15
N LEU A 39 12.64 15.71 24.07
CA LEU A 39 11.94 14.55 23.54
C LEU A 39 12.21 14.44 22.03
N VAL A 40 13.42 14.06 21.65
CA VAL A 40 13.77 13.68 20.28
C VAL A 40 14.72 12.50 20.35
N GLN A 41 14.36 11.43 19.64
CA GLN A 41 15.10 10.17 19.45
C GLN A 41 14.97 9.12 20.55
N PHE A 42 13.90 8.33 20.48
CA PHE A 42 14.03 6.88 20.64
C PHE A 42 12.91 6.19 19.85
N PHE A 43 12.91 6.38 18.52
CA PHE A 43 12.38 5.33 17.66
C PHE A 43 13.32 4.14 17.84
N GLY A 44 12.99 3.28 18.80
CA GLY A 44 13.63 2.00 18.97
C GLY A 44 13.63 1.29 17.62
N SER A 45 14.82 1.12 17.07
CA SER A 45 15.08 0.21 15.97
C SER A 45 14.59 -1.16 16.42
N GLY A 46 13.41 -1.54 15.92
CA GLY A 46 12.77 -2.83 16.19
C GLY A 46 13.59 -3.99 15.63
N ARG A 47 14.74 -4.25 16.24
CA ARG A 47 15.39 -5.56 16.24
C ARG A 47 14.64 -6.42 17.23
N GLY A 48 13.53 -7.00 16.79
CA GLY A 48 12.65 -7.71 17.70
C GLY A 48 11.52 -8.47 17.04
N LEU A 49 11.74 -9.04 15.85
CA LEU A 49 10.91 -10.12 15.34
C LEU A 49 11.83 -11.25 14.90
N LEU A 50 12.02 -12.20 15.83
CA LEU A 50 12.39 -13.60 15.61
C LEU A 50 13.21 -13.83 14.32
N GLN A 51 14.46 -13.40 14.32
CA GLN A 51 15.41 -13.81 13.29
C GLN A 51 16.05 -15.11 13.78
N PRO A 52 15.85 -16.26 13.11
CA PRO A 52 16.68 -17.44 13.34
C PRO A 52 18.15 -17.00 13.30
N PRO A 53 19.01 -17.48 14.20
CA PRO A 53 20.38 -16.99 14.40
C PRO A 53 21.35 -17.31 13.24
N HIS A 54 20.84 -17.55 12.02
CA HIS A 54 21.60 -17.93 10.83
C HIS A 54 21.27 -17.07 9.60
N LEU A 55 20.29 -16.15 9.69
CA LEU A 55 20.00 -15.27 8.56
C LEU A 55 21.05 -14.16 8.50
N CYS A 56 21.66 -14.05 7.32
CA CYS A 56 22.63 -13.03 6.94
C CYS A 56 22.21 -11.65 7.48
N ARG A 57 23.08 -11.05 8.29
CA ARG A 57 22.91 -9.76 8.99
C ARG A 57 22.61 -8.58 8.04
N GLU A 58 22.84 -8.77 6.74
CA GLU A 58 22.63 -7.80 5.67
C GLU A 58 21.34 -8.05 4.85
N CYS A 59 20.61 -9.14 5.10
CA CYS A 59 19.37 -9.49 4.40
C CYS A 59 18.16 -8.68 4.92
N ASN A 60 18.23 -7.36 4.80
CA ASN A 60 17.14 -6.46 5.21
C ASN A 60 16.09 -6.26 4.12
N THR A 61 16.41 -6.63 2.87
CA THR A 61 15.49 -6.54 1.72
C THR A 61 15.39 -7.87 0.98
N VAL A 62 14.29 -8.07 0.25
CA VAL A 62 14.11 -9.26 -0.60
C VAL A 62 15.26 -9.42 -1.59
N GLU A 63 15.73 -8.33 -2.19
CA GLU A 63 16.83 -8.34 -3.16
C GLU A 63 18.15 -8.82 -2.53
N THR A 64 18.49 -8.32 -1.34
CA THR A 64 19.67 -8.78 -0.60
C THR A 64 19.58 -10.26 -0.21
N ALA A 65 18.38 -10.73 0.17
CA ALA A 65 18.13 -12.13 0.48
C ALA A 65 18.23 -13.05 -0.74
N VAL A 66 17.72 -12.62 -1.89
CA VAL A 66 17.87 -13.35 -3.17
C VAL A 66 19.35 -13.42 -3.55
N GLY A 67 20.11 -12.34 -3.40
CA GLY A 67 21.55 -12.35 -3.62
C GLY A 67 22.29 -13.33 -2.70
N ALA A 68 21.95 -13.36 -1.41
CA ALA A 68 22.51 -14.31 -0.45
C ALA A 68 22.12 -15.77 -0.77
N LEU A 69 20.89 -16.01 -1.23
CA LEU A 69 20.43 -17.34 -1.66
C LEU A 69 21.24 -17.84 -2.85
N MET A 70 21.47 -17.00 -3.86
CA MET A 70 22.25 -17.37 -5.03
C MET A 70 23.70 -17.71 -4.68
N ARG A 71 24.35 -16.89 -3.83
CA ARG A 71 25.69 -17.18 -3.31
C ARG A 71 25.74 -18.49 -2.51
N THR A 72 24.69 -18.79 -1.74
CA THR A 72 24.62 -20.04 -0.96
C THR A 72 24.47 -21.26 -1.86
N ARG A 73 23.66 -21.16 -2.93
CA ARG A 73 23.55 -22.20 -3.96
C ARG A 73 24.86 -22.43 -4.71
N GLU A 74 25.61 -21.37 -4.99
CA GLU A 74 26.94 -21.48 -5.58
C GLU A 74 27.92 -22.18 -4.63
N ARG A 75 27.96 -21.77 -3.35
CA ARG A 75 28.76 -22.42 -2.31
C ARG A 75 28.41 -23.91 -2.18
N ARG A 76 27.14 -24.27 -2.20
CA ARG A 76 26.69 -25.67 -2.15
C ARG A 76 27.13 -26.48 -3.35
N ARG A 77 27.00 -25.93 -4.57
CA ARG A 77 27.49 -26.59 -5.79
C ARG A 77 29.01 -26.77 -5.79
N ALA A 78 29.75 -25.77 -5.33
CA ALA A 78 31.20 -25.86 -5.20
C ALA A 78 31.60 -26.92 -4.17
N ALA A 79 31.02 -26.87 -2.96
CA ALA A 79 31.26 -27.85 -1.91
C ALA A 79 30.90 -29.28 -2.35
N ALA A 80 29.81 -29.47 -3.08
CA ALA A 80 29.42 -30.77 -3.61
C ALA A 80 30.45 -31.32 -4.63
N ARG A 81 31.03 -30.46 -5.47
CA ARG A 81 32.09 -30.86 -6.41
C ARG A 81 33.37 -31.22 -5.67
N GLU A 82 33.83 -30.36 -4.77
CA GLU A 82 35.02 -30.60 -3.95
C GLU A 82 34.90 -31.88 -3.13
N ALA A 83 33.73 -32.13 -2.52
CA ALA A 83 33.44 -33.35 -1.79
C ALA A 83 33.46 -34.58 -2.71
N ALA A 84 32.84 -34.49 -3.89
CA ALA A 84 32.83 -35.59 -4.87
C ALA A 84 34.25 -35.93 -5.34
N ASP A 85 35.07 -34.94 -5.67
CA ASP A 85 36.46 -35.12 -6.09
C ASP A 85 37.31 -35.76 -4.97
N ARG A 86 37.13 -35.30 -3.73
CA ARG A 86 37.81 -35.86 -2.55
C ARG A 86 37.39 -37.30 -2.28
N ILE A 87 36.11 -37.62 -2.41
CA ILE A 87 35.57 -38.98 -2.23
C ILE A 87 36.12 -39.89 -3.34
N ALA A 88 36.06 -39.47 -4.60
CA ALA A 88 36.58 -40.25 -5.73
C ALA A 88 38.09 -40.54 -5.60
N ALA A 89 38.88 -39.56 -5.14
CA ALA A 89 40.30 -39.75 -4.87
C ALA A 89 40.55 -40.79 -3.76
N LEU A 90 39.76 -40.75 -2.68
CA LEU A 90 39.83 -41.72 -1.58
C LEU A 90 39.36 -43.12 -2.01
N GLU A 91 38.34 -43.22 -2.86
CA GLU A 91 37.87 -44.47 -3.45
C GLU A 91 38.97 -45.11 -4.30
N GLY A 92 39.58 -44.35 -5.21
CA GLY A 92 40.70 -44.83 -6.02
C GLY A 92 41.90 -45.29 -5.19
N GLN A 93 42.22 -44.59 -4.09
CA GLN A 93 43.26 -45.03 -3.15
C GLN A 93 42.89 -46.35 -2.45
N HIS A 94 41.65 -46.46 -1.98
CA HIS A 94 41.16 -47.66 -1.30
C HIS A 94 41.14 -48.88 -2.24
N GLU A 95 40.69 -48.71 -3.49
CA GLU A 95 40.70 -49.75 -4.51
C GLU A 95 42.12 -50.23 -4.86
N ARG A 96 43.07 -49.31 -4.96
CA ARG A 96 44.49 -49.64 -5.17
C ARG A 96 45.04 -50.46 -4.00
N LEU A 97 44.79 -50.06 -2.76
CA LEU A 97 45.22 -50.82 -1.58
C LEU A 97 44.55 -52.21 -1.52
N ALA A 98 43.25 -52.29 -1.78
CA ALA A 98 42.50 -53.54 -1.77
C ALA A 98 42.93 -54.50 -2.89
N SER A 99 43.29 -53.99 -4.07
CA SER A 99 43.79 -54.80 -5.18
C SER A 99 45.21 -55.32 -4.93
N LEU A 100 46.11 -54.49 -4.39
CA LEU A 100 47.46 -54.92 -3.99
C LEU A 100 47.43 -55.99 -2.91
N PHE A 101 46.55 -55.83 -1.90
CA PHE A 101 46.36 -56.82 -0.84
C PHE A 101 45.82 -58.15 -1.38
N ARG A 102 44.80 -58.12 -2.26
CA ARG A 102 44.23 -59.33 -2.88
C ARG A 102 45.24 -60.12 -3.73
N ARG A 103 46.19 -59.42 -4.37
CA ARG A 103 47.22 -60.05 -5.22
C ARG A 103 48.41 -60.63 -4.43
N GLY A 104 48.43 -60.51 -3.10
CA GLY A 104 49.51 -61.06 -2.27
C GLY A 104 50.83 -60.29 -2.36
N HIS A 105 50.85 -59.07 -2.93
CA HIS A 105 52.05 -58.20 -2.96
C HIS A 105 52.28 -57.50 -1.61
N GLY A 106 52.32 -58.27 -0.52
CA GLY A 106 52.06 -57.81 0.84
C GLY A 106 53.22 -57.97 1.83
N GLN A 107 54.48 -57.77 1.44
CA GLN A 107 55.53 -57.56 2.45
C GLN A 107 55.45 -56.16 3.10
N GLY A 108 54.65 -55.22 2.56
CA GLY A 108 54.53 -53.84 3.05
C GLY A 108 53.11 -53.32 3.35
N THR A 109 52.07 -53.80 2.68
CA THR A 109 50.67 -53.35 2.90
C THR A 109 50.03 -54.10 4.04
N ARG A 110 49.92 -53.45 5.20
CA ARG A 110 49.29 -54.07 6.39
C ARG A 110 47.78 -53.99 6.24
N ALA A 111 47.05 -54.99 6.73
CA ALA A 111 45.58 -54.95 6.79
C ALA A 111 45.04 -53.67 7.46
N GLY A 112 45.82 -53.07 8.36
CA GLY A 112 45.54 -51.76 8.97
C GLY A 112 45.41 -50.60 7.97
N ASP A 113 46.19 -50.58 6.88
CA ASP A 113 46.16 -49.48 5.91
C ASP A 113 44.85 -49.47 5.09
N ILE A 114 44.30 -50.65 4.81
CA ILE A 114 42.99 -50.82 4.15
C ILE A 114 41.87 -50.34 5.09
N LEU A 115 41.95 -50.69 6.38
CA LEU A 115 40.96 -50.24 7.37
C LEU A 115 41.02 -48.71 7.55
N LEU A 116 42.21 -48.12 7.60
CA LEU A 116 42.40 -46.67 7.71
C LEU A 116 41.88 -45.93 6.46
N SER A 117 42.14 -46.45 5.25
CA SER A 117 41.59 -45.86 4.02
C SER A 117 40.06 -45.95 3.97
N HIS A 118 39.47 -47.07 4.40
CA HIS A 118 38.02 -47.20 4.52
C HIS A 118 37.45 -46.21 5.54
N GLN A 119 38.08 -46.07 6.71
CA GLN A 119 37.63 -45.12 7.72
C GLN A 119 37.70 -43.67 7.22
N ARG A 120 38.76 -43.30 6.49
CA ARG A 120 38.89 -41.97 5.86
C ARG A 120 37.79 -41.73 4.83
N LEU A 121 37.48 -42.70 3.99
CA LEU A 121 36.39 -42.61 3.01
C LEU A 121 35.03 -42.42 3.69
N GLN A 122 34.73 -43.21 4.73
CA GLN A 122 33.48 -43.07 5.48
C GLN A 122 33.36 -41.71 6.18
N ARG A 123 34.47 -41.19 6.73
CA ARG A 123 34.49 -39.83 7.31
C ARG A 123 34.23 -38.77 6.25
N ALA A 124 34.91 -38.84 5.10
CA ALA A 124 34.70 -37.89 4.01
C ALA A 124 33.25 -37.87 3.50
N ARG A 125 32.61 -39.05 3.40
CA ARG A 125 31.19 -39.16 3.03
C ARG A 125 30.27 -38.50 4.06
N ARG A 126 30.52 -38.71 5.36
CA ARG A 126 29.74 -38.08 6.45
C ARG A 126 29.95 -36.57 6.52
N GLU A 127 31.19 -36.10 6.34
CA GLU A 127 31.50 -34.67 6.27
C GLU A 127 30.74 -34.02 5.12
N ALA A 128 30.72 -34.66 3.94
CA ALA A 128 29.99 -34.16 2.77
C ALA A 128 28.48 -34.07 3.01
N THR A 129 27.88 -35.09 3.65
CA THR A 129 26.44 -35.06 3.96
C THR A 129 26.09 -33.97 4.96
N LEU A 130 26.89 -33.81 6.02
CA LEU A 130 26.66 -32.77 7.03
C LEU A 130 26.81 -31.36 6.44
N GLN A 131 27.78 -31.17 5.55
CA GLN A 131 27.98 -29.89 4.87
C GLN A 131 26.83 -29.56 3.91
N ASP A 132 26.35 -30.54 3.14
CA ASP A 132 25.18 -30.35 2.25
C ASP A 132 23.91 -30.06 3.07
N GLU A 133 23.68 -30.76 4.18
CA GLU A 133 22.55 -30.51 5.09
C GLU A 133 22.59 -29.09 5.68
N SER A 134 23.76 -28.64 6.15
CA SER A 134 23.93 -27.28 6.67
C SER A 134 23.60 -26.23 5.62
N LEU A 135 24.14 -26.37 4.40
CA LEU A 135 23.91 -25.41 3.31
C LEU A 135 22.47 -25.45 2.81
N ARG A 136 21.82 -26.62 2.79
CA ARG A 136 20.38 -26.73 2.50
C ARG A 136 19.52 -26.07 3.58
N GLY A 137 19.91 -26.18 4.85
CA GLY A 137 19.26 -25.46 5.94
C GLY A 137 19.33 -23.95 5.77
N GLU A 138 20.50 -23.43 5.39
CA GLU A 138 20.68 -22.01 5.03
C GLU A 138 19.80 -21.62 3.83
N GLU A 139 19.80 -22.40 2.74
CA GLU A 139 18.95 -22.17 1.55
C GLU A 139 17.47 -22.11 1.93
N ALA A 140 16.97 -23.08 2.69
CA ALA A 140 15.57 -23.14 3.11
C ALA A 140 15.18 -21.94 3.98
N SER A 141 16.08 -21.49 4.86
CA SER A 141 15.83 -20.31 5.70
C SER A 141 15.69 -19.02 4.87
N LEU A 142 16.52 -18.88 3.83
CA LEU A 142 16.50 -17.73 2.92
C LEU A 142 15.26 -17.76 2.02
N GLU A 143 14.89 -18.94 1.51
CA GLU A 143 13.66 -19.12 0.71
C GLU A 143 12.40 -18.80 1.53
N ALA A 144 12.33 -19.27 2.77
CA ALA A 144 11.23 -18.95 3.68
C ALA A 144 11.13 -17.44 3.96
N PHE A 145 12.26 -16.79 4.22
CA PHE A 145 12.31 -15.34 4.41
C PHE A 145 11.82 -14.58 3.17
N ILE A 146 12.34 -14.94 1.98
CA ILE A 146 11.96 -14.30 0.71
C ILE A 146 10.45 -14.40 0.50
N ARG A 147 9.88 -15.60 0.70
CA ARG A 147 8.44 -15.83 0.54
C ARG A 147 7.60 -14.99 1.51
N VAL A 148 7.93 -14.99 2.79
CA VAL A 148 7.17 -14.22 3.79
C VAL A 148 7.27 -12.71 3.49
N ALA A 149 8.46 -12.24 3.11
CA ALA A 149 8.67 -10.84 2.78
C ALA A 149 7.95 -10.41 1.50
N SER A 150 7.91 -11.26 0.47
CA SER A 150 7.18 -10.98 -0.77
C SER A 150 5.67 -10.97 -0.55
N GLU A 151 5.13 -11.98 0.14
CA GLU A 151 3.70 -12.04 0.48
C GLU A 151 3.26 -10.83 1.31
N LYS A 152 4.10 -10.38 2.25
CA LYS A 152 3.82 -9.18 3.04
C LYS A 152 3.75 -7.92 2.17
N ARG A 153 4.72 -7.73 1.26
CA ARG A 153 4.74 -6.59 0.33
C ARG A 153 3.53 -6.60 -0.60
N GLU A 154 3.11 -7.76 -1.10
CA GLU A 154 1.92 -7.89 -1.93
C GLU A 154 0.64 -7.51 -1.17
N ARG A 155 0.47 -7.99 0.07
CA ARG A 155 -0.67 -7.62 0.92
C ARG A 155 -0.70 -6.12 1.21
N GLU A 156 0.45 -5.51 1.48
CA GLU A 156 0.56 -4.06 1.70
C GLU A 156 0.24 -3.27 0.42
N GLY A 157 0.69 -3.76 -0.74
CA GLY A 157 0.34 -3.22 -2.05
C GLY A 157 -1.17 -3.29 -2.32
N GLN A 158 -1.82 -4.42 -2.04
CA GLN A 158 -3.27 -4.58 -2.20
C GLN A 158 -4.05 -3.62 -1.30
N ARG A 159 -3.69 -3.52 -0.01
CA ARG A 159 -4.32 -2.59 0.93
C ARG A 159 -4.19 -1.13 0.49
N SER A 160 -3.01 -0.73 0.00
CA SER A 160 -2.81 0.64 -0.48
C SER A 160 -3.62 0.94 -1.74
N LEU A 161 -3.74 -0.03 -2.66
CA LEU A 161 -4.61 0.08 -3.84
C LEU A 161 -6.09 0.15 -3.48
N GLU A 162 -6.55 -0.63 -2.51
CA GLU A 162 -7.94 -0.58 -2.01
C GLU A 162 -8.28 0.80 -1.44
N VAL A 163 -7.39 1.36 -0.61
CA VAL A 163 -7.56 2.72 -0.06
C VAL A 163 -7.60 3.77 -1.17
N LEU A 164 -6.74 3.65 -2.18
CA LEU A 164 -6.75 4.58 -3.32
C LEU A 164 -8.03 4.46 -4.15
N ARG A 165 -8.54 3.25 -4.38
CA ARG A 165 -9.82 3.04 -5.08
C ARG A 165 -10.97 3.70 -4.33
N GLN A 166 -11.08 3.46 -3.03
CA GLN A 166 -12.09 4.12 -2.19
C GLN A 166 -11.98 5.64 -2.23
N ARG A 167 -10.75 6.18 -2.22
CA ARG A 167 -10.54 7.64 -2.32
C ARG A 167 -11.04 8.19 -3.66
N VAL A 168 -10.78 7.49 -4.76
CA VAL A 168 -11.26 7.89 -6.09
C VAL A 168 -12.78 7.81 -6.16
N GLU A 169 -13.39 6.76 -5.63
CA GLU A 169 -14.85 6.62 -5.55
C GLU A 169 -15.48 7.76 -4.74
N ASN A 170 -14.89 8.10 -3.58
CA ASN A 170 -15.34 9.24 -2.77
C ASN A 170 -15.21 10.57 -3.54
N GLN A 171 -14.10 10.80 -4.24
CA GLN A 171 -13.93 12.00 -5.07
C GLN A 171 -14.94 12.07 -6.21
N ILE A 172 -15.29 10.93 -6.83
CA ILE A 172 -16.33 10.88 -7.86
C ILE A 172 -17.70 11.22 -7.25
N ALA A 173 -18.00 10.68 -6.06
CA ALA A 173 -19.24 10.97 -5.35
C ALA A 173 -19.33 12.45 -4.93
N GLU A 174 -18.26 13.02 -4.37
CA GLU A 174 -18.16 14.45 -4.03
C GLU A 174 -18.39 15.34 -5.27
N LEU A 175 -17.75 15.03 -6.40
CA LEU A 175 -17.97 15.75 -7.65
C LEU A 175 -19.39 15.61 -8.19
N ALA A 176 -20.04 14.45 -7.97
CA ALA A 176 -21.44 14.27 -8.35
C ALA A 176 -22.36 15.11 -7.46
N VAL A 177 -22.12 15.15 -6.15
CA VAL A 177 -22.87 16.00 -5.19
C VAL A 177 -22.74 17.47 -5.59
N LEU A 178 -21.53 17.97 -5.81
CA LEU A 178 -21.31 19.36 -6.23
C LEU A 178 -22.04 19.71 -7.54
N ARG A 179 -22.14 18.77 -8.48
CA ARG A 179 -22.90 18.97 -9.72
C ARG A 179 -24.41 19.05 -9.48
N ILE A 180 -24.92 18.23 -8.56
CA ILE A 180 -26.33 18.22 -8.18
C ILE A 180 -26.67 19.50 -7.41
N GLU A 181 -25.84 19.90 -6.45
CA GLU A 181 -25.99 21.15 -5.70
C GLU A 181 -26.03 22.36 -6.63
N ALA A 182 -25.06 22.48 -7.54
CA ALA A 182 -25.06 23.55 -8.54
C ALA A 182 -26.26 23.51 -9.50
N ALA A 183 -26.86 22.33 -9.73
CA ALA A 183 -28.09 22.22 -10.54
C ALA A 183 -29.33 22.63 -9.73
N LEU A 184 -29.39 22.28 -8.44
CA LEU A 184 -30.45 22.68 -7.53
C LEU A 184 -30.46 24.19 -7.29
N GLU A 185 -29.29 24.82 -7.16
CA GLU A 185 -29.16 26.28 -7.03
C GLU A 185 -29.74 26.99 -8.27
N ARG A 186 -29.39 26.54 -9.47
CA ARG A 186 -29.98 27.04 -10.72
C ARG A 186 -31.50 26.86 -10.78
N GLN A 187 -32.02 25.73 -10.31
CA GLN A 187 -33.48 25.53 -10.22
C GLN A 187 -34.14 26.50 -9.24
N ARG A 188 -33.51 26.78 -8.10
CA ARG A 188 -34.03 27.77 -7.14
C ARG A 188 -34.07 29.17 -7.75
N GLU A 189 -33.02 29.58 -8.44
CA GLU A 189 -32.96 30.87 -9.14
C GLU A 189 -34.06 31.00 -10.20
N MET A 190 -34.29 29.95 -11.00
CA MET A 190 -35.39 29.94 -11.97
C MET A 190 -36.75 30.12 -11.30
N VAL A 191 -37.03 29.38 -10.22
CA VAL A 191 -38.30 29.48 -9.48
C VAL A 191 -38.47 30.88 -8.85
N GLU A 192 -37.40 31.51 -8.38
CA GLU A 192 -37.45 32.88 -7.87
C GLU A 192 -37.77 33.89 -8.98
N LEU A 193 -37.20 33.72 -10.18
CA LEU A 193 -37.51 34.55 -11.33
C LEU A 193 -38.94 34.36 -11.83
N GLU A 194 -39.44 33.12 -11.86
CA GLU A 194 -40.84 32.81 -12.18
C GLU A 194 -41.81 33.51 -11.21
N ARG A 195 -41.53 33.46 -9.90
CA ARG A 195 -42.33 34.19 -8.90
C ARG A 195 -42.31 35.70 -9.11
N ARG A 196 -41.13 36.28 -9.41
CA ARG A 196 -41.02 37.72 -9.71
C ARG A 196 -41.80 38.10 -10.96
N LEU A 197 -41.80 37.23 -11.97
CA LEU A 197 -42.58 37.44 -13.19
C LEU A 197 -44.09 37.45 -12.88
N ASP A 198 -44.56 36.48 -12.10
CA ASP A 198 -45.96 36.42 -11.66
C ASP A 198 -46.36 37.67 -10.85
N ASP A 199 -45.52 38.10 -9.91
CA ASP A 199 -45.75 39.29 -9.08
C ASP A 199 -45.77 40.59 -9.93
N LEU A 200 -44.95 40.69 -10.97
CA LEU A 200 -44.91 41.84 -11.89
C LEU A 200 -46.12 41.87 -12.84
N LEU A 201 -46.59 40.71 -13.29
CA LEU A 201 -47.70 40.61 -14.24
C LEU A 201 -49.07 40.64 -13.55
N ALA A 202 -49.19 40.19 -12.30
CA ALA A 202 -50.45 40.23 -11.54
C ALA A 202 -51.17 41.60 -11.53
N PRO A 203 -50.49 42.74 -11.24
CA PRO A 203 -51.14 44.06 -11.26
C PRO A 203 -51.39 44.62 -12.67
N SER A 204 -50.83 44.02 -13.73
CA SER A 204 -51.02 44.49 -15.10
C SER A 204 -52.46 44.32 -15.62
N VAL A 205 -53.20 43.38 -15.04
CA VAL A 205 -54.60 43.11 -15.39
C VAL A 205 -55.53 44.25 -14.95
N ASP A 206 -55.17 44.95 -13.86
CA ASP A 206 -55.97 46.03 -13.26
C ASP A 206 -55.40 47.43 -13.54
N ALA A 207 -54.32 47.52 -14.33
CA ALA A 207 -53.61 48.77 -14.57
C ALA A 207 -54.37 49.71 -15.52
N GLN A 208 -54.60 50.95 -15.08
CA GLN A 208 -55.36 51.96 -15.84
C GLN A 208 -54.54 52.74 -16.88
N SER A 209 -53.22 52.50 -16.98
CA SER A 209 -52.35 53.27 -17.86
C SER A 209 -51.51 52.38 -18.77
N ASP A 210 -51.70 52.53 -20.08
CA ASP A 210 -50.99 51.78 -21.12
C ASP A 210 -49.46 51.90 -21.03
N GLU A 211 -48.95 53.07 -20.60
CA GLU A 211 -47.52 53.31 -20.45
C GLU A 211 -46.89 52.41 -19.36
N ARG A 212 -47.59 52.24 -18.22
CA ARG A 212 -47.14 51.35 -17.14
C ARG A 212 -47.24 49.87 -17.55
N VAL A 213 -48.29 49.52 -18.30
CA VAL A 213 -48.45 48.16 -18.84
C VAL A 213 -47.28 47.83 -19.78
N ARG A 214 -46.87 48.75 -20.67
CA ARG A 214 -45.71 48.56 -21.56
C ARG A 214 -44.39 48.40 -20.80
N GLN A 215 -44.19 49.15 -19.71
CA GLN A 215 -43.00 49.02 -18.87
C GLN A 215 -42.96 47.65 -18.16
N MET A 216 -44.08 47.21 -17.58
CA MET A 216 -44.18 45.88 -16.95
C MET A 216 -43.93 44.75 -17.94
N ILE A 217 -44.42 44.85 -19.18
CA ILE A 217 -44.16 43.86 -20.24
C ILE A 217 -42.67 43.83 -20.62
N ALA A 218 -42.01 44.98 -20.77
CA ALA A 218 -40.60 45.03 -21.12
C ALA A 218 -39.70 44.42 -20.02
N GLU A 219 -40.05 44.63 -18.75
CA GLU A 219 -39.38 44.02 -17.60
C GLU A 219 -39.65 42.50 -17.52
N ALA A 220 -40.89 42.09 -17.77
CA ALA A 220 -41.29 40.69 -17.86
C ALA A 220 -40.52 39.95 -18.97
N ASP A 221 -40.40 40.54 -20.16
CA ASP A 221 -39.61 40.00 -21.27
C ASP A 221 -38.12 39.88 -20.91
N GLY A 222 -37.61 40.76 -20.05
CA GLY A 222 -36.24 40.70 -19.52
C GLY A 222 -36.04 39.51 -18.59
N ILE A 223 -36.99 39.27 -17.68
CA ILE A 223 -36.99 38.13 -16.75
C ILE A 223 -37.20 36.81 -17.49
N GLN A 224 -38.11 36.77 -18.46
CA GLN A 224 -38.36 35.62 -19.32
C GLN A 224 -37.07 35.15 -20.02
N ARG A 225 -36.30 36.10 -20.56
CA ARG A 225 -34.98 35.83 -21.18
C ARG A 225 -33.96 35.27 -20.19
N GLN A 226 -33.98 35.71 -18.93
CA GLN A 226 -33.09 35.17 -17.89
C GLN A 226 -33.46 33.73 -17.52
N ILE A 227 -34.75 33.41 -17.43
CA ILE A 227 -35.25 32.05 -17.20
C ILE A 227 -34.84 31.14 -18.35
N GLU A 228 -35.01 31.57 -19.60
CA GLU A 228 -34.60 30.82 -20.79
C GLU A 228 -33.10 30.54 -20.81
N GLN A 229 -32.27 31.51 -20.43
CA GLN A 229 -30.81 31.34 -20.32
C GLN A 229 -30.43 30.28 -19.28
N LEU A 230 -31.00 30.34 -18.08
CA LEU A 230 -30.75 29.35 -17.02
C LEU A 230 -31.26 27.94 -17.41
N ALA A 231 -32.41 27.87 -18.09
CA ALA A 231 -32.96 26.62 -18.59
C ALA A 231 -32.07 25.99 -19.67
N GLU A 232 -31.49 26.79 -20.57
CA GLU A 232 -30.58 26.31 -21.61
C GLU A 232 -29.25 25.79 -21.03
N GLU A 233 -28.72 26.47 -20.00
CA GLU A 233 -27.54 26.00 -19.25
C GLU A 233 -27.80 24.69 -18.49
N THR A 234 -29.05 24.46 -18.07
CA THR A 234 -29.47 23.22 -17.40
C THR A 234 -29.62 22.07 -18.40
N ARG A 235 -30.17 22.34 -19.60
CA ARG A 235 -30.31 21.36 -20.69
C ARG A 235 -28.99 21.01 -21.36
N SER A 236 -28.03 21.95 -21.41
CA SER A 236 -26.78 21.79 -22.16
C SER A 236 -25.50 22.22 -21.42
N PRO A 237 -25.20 21.65 -20.23
CA PRO A 237 -24.10 22.09 -19.37
C PRO A 237 -22.68 21.97 -19.96
N ARG A 238 -22.50 21.38 -21.15
CA ARG A 238 -21.19 21.15 -21.80
C ARG A 238 -20.91 22.01 -23.03
N ARG A 239 -21.86 22.81 -23.54
CA ARG A 239 -21.62 23.59 -24.79
C ARG A 239 -20.83 24.88 -24.59
N GLY A 240 -20.76 25.44 -23.38
CA GLY A 240 -20.16 26.77 -23.13
C GLY A 240 -18.66 26.83 -22.84
N ARG A 241 -17.95 25.70 -22.63
CA ARG A 241 -16.52 25.70 -22.21
C ARG A 241 -15.59 24.95 -23.16
N ARG A 242 -15.76 25.09 -24.48
CA ARG A 242 -14.62 24.91 -25.39
C ARG A 242 -13.77 26.17 -25.32
N LYS A 243 -12.61 26.11 -24.66
CA LYS A 243 -11.58 27.14 -24.83
C LYS A 243 -11.28 27.27 -26.33
N PRO A 244 -11.23 28.48 -26.91
CA PRO A 244 -10.66 28.64 -28.24
C PRO A 244 -9.19 28.18 -28.19
N ALA A 245 -8.77 27.49 -29.26
CA ALA A 245 -7.41 27.01 -29.45
C ALA A 245 -6.42 28.16 -29.60
#